data_AF-A0A6A3BB74-F1
#
_entry.id   AF-A0A6A3BB74-F1
#
_cell.length_a   1.000
_cell.length_b   1.000
_cell.length_c   1.000
_cell.angle_alpha   90.00
_cell.angle_beta   90.00
_cell.angle_gamma   90.00
#
_symmetry.space_group_name_H-M   'P 1'
#
loop_
_entity.id
_entity.type
_entity.pdbx_description
1 polymer ?
#
loop_
_entity_poly.entity_id
_entity_poly.type
_entity_poly.pdbx_seq_one_letter_code
_entity_poly.pdbx_strand_id
1 'polypeptide(L)'
;MSRTGDWMCAACQHQNFKKREACQRCAYPKYGGPDVSTYLYNRTEILAGDCMMGSESRVPPGWKTGDWMCTRYGCGVHNYASRIECFRCKTPRDFGGA
;
A
#
# COMPACT_ATOMS: atom_id res chain seq x y z
N MET A 1 5.46 -12.08 -17.05
CA MET A 1 4.57 -13.20 -16.68
C MET A 1 4.79 -13.51 -15.20
N SER A 2 3.79 -13.31 -14.34
CA SER A 2 3.89 -13.69 -12.92
C SER A 2 3.98 -15.20 -12.83
N ARG A 3 5.03 -15.75 -12.20
CA ARG A 3 5.17 -17.20 -12.05
C ARG A 3 4.19 -17.68 -10.97
N THR A 4 3.73 -18.93 -11.09
CA THR A 4 2.87 -19.56 -10.09
C THR A 4 3.50 -19.47 -8.71
N GLY A 5 2.86 -18.71 -7.82
CA GLY A 5 3.31 -18.50 -6.43
C GLY A 5 4.04 -17.18 -6.14
N ASP A 6 4.31 -16.35 -7.15
CA ASP A 6 4.66 -14.94 -6.90
C ASP A 6 3.49 -14.22 -6.22
N TRP A 7 3.79 -13.29 -5.32
CA TRP A 7 2.78 -12.59 -4.53
C TRP A 7 2.85 -11.08 -4.73
N MET A 8 1.70 -10.42 -4.68
CA MET A 8 1.58 -8.97 -4.83
C MET A 8 1.54 -8.32 -3.44
N CYS A 9 2.39 -7.32 -3.22
CA CYS A 9 2.41 -6.59 -1.96
C CYS A 9 1.08 -5.85 -1.72
N ALA A 10 0.44 -6.03 -0.56
CA ALA A 10 -0.80 -5.33 -0.25
C ALA A 10 -0.62 -3.82 0.00
N ALA A 11 0.60 -3.39 0.38
CA ALA A 11 0.90 -2.00 0.72
C ALA A 11 1.37 -1.14 -0.46
N CYS A 12 2.06 -1.73 -1.43
CA CYS A 12 2.61 -0.99 -2.58
C CYS A 12 2.42 -1.70 -3.92
N GLN A 13 1.72 -2.85 -3.93
CA GLN A 13 1.37 -3.61 -5.13
C GLN A 13 2.55 -4.04 -6.01
N HIS A 14 3.74 -4.05 -5.44
CA HIS A 14 4.92 -4.58 -6.07
C HIS A 14 4.84 -6.11 -6.14
N GLN A 15 5.13 -6.69 -7.30
CA GLN A 15 5.19 -8.15 -7.45
C GLN A 15 6.49 -8.66 -6.81
N ASN A 16 6.36 -9.61 -5.91
CA ASN A 16 7.47 -10.25 -5.20
C ASN A 16 7.55 -11.72 -5.60
N PHE A 17 8.77 -12.24 -5.64
CA PHE A 17 8.99 -13.66 -5.86
C PHE A 17 8.46 -14.50 -4.70
N LYS A 18 7.94 -15.69 -5.00
CA LYS A 18 7.41 -16.65 -4.01
C LYS A 18 8.25 -16.80 -2.74
N LYS A 19 9.57 -16.84 -2.90
CA LYS A 19 10.59 -17.06 -1.85
C LYS A 19 10.76 -15.90 -0.86
N ARG A 20 10.20 -14.72 -1.16
CA ARG A 20 10.32 -13.55 -0.29
C ARG A 20 9.21 -13.57 0.76
N GLU A 21 9.58 -13.39 2.02
CA GLU A 21 8.63 -13.26 3.14
C GLU A 21 8.25 -11.79 3.42
N ALA A 22 8.97 -10.84 2.82
CA ALA A 22 8.71 -9.41 2.90
C ALA A 22 8.87 -8.74 1.52
N CYS A 23 8.17 -7.64 1.31
CA CYS A 23 8.17 -6.95 0.03
C CYS A 23 9.54 -6.34 -0.24
N GLN A 24 10.11 -6.60 -1.42
CA GLN A 24 11.43 -6.09 -1.79
C GLN A 24 11.50 -4.56 -1.92
N ARG A 25 10.34 -3.88 -2.01
CA ARG A 25 10.24 -2.43 -2.20
C ARG A 25 9.91 -1.66 -0.93
N CYS A 26 9.07 -2.20 -0.06
CA CYS A 26 8.58 -1.51 1.14
C CYS A 26 8.73 -2.32 2.44
N ALA A 27 9.35 -3.49 2.36
CA ALA A 27 9.50 -4.46 3.46
C ALA A 27 8.18 -5.00 4.05
N TYR A 28 7.02 -4.66 3.48
CA TYR A 28 5.72 -5.14 3.97
C TYR A 28 5.66 -6.68 3.98
N PRO A 29 5.24 -7.32 5.09
CA PRO A 29 5.22 -8.77 5.20
C PRO A 29 4.23 -9.42 4.22
N LYS A 30 4.59 -10.60 3.72
CA LYS A 30 3.79 -11.37 2.75
C LYS A 30 2.42 -11.78 3.31
N TYR A 31 2.40 -12.29 4.53
CA TYR A 31 1.17 -12.59 5.27
C TYR A 31 0.90 -11.42 6.22
N GLY A 32 -0.26 -10.79 6.06
CA GLY A 32 -0.57 -9.45 6.56
C GLY A 32 -0.09 -9.19 7.99
N GLY A 33 0.78 -8.19 8.11
CA GLY A 33 1.00 -7.49 9.38
C GLY A 33 -0.23 -6.67 9.75
N PRO A 34 -0.10 -5.70 10.69
CA PRO A 34 -1.19 -4.75 10.96
C PRO A 34 -1.66 -4.12 9.64
N ASP A 35 -2.92 -3.67 9.61
CA ASP A 35 -3.53 -3.14 8.39
C ASP A 35 -2.58 -2.16 7.68
N VAL A 36 -2.66 -2.11 6.35
CA VAL A 36 -1.74 -1.32 5.52
C VAL A 36 -1.67 0.14 6.01
N SER A 37 -2.77 0.68 6.54
CA SER A 37 -2.81 2.02 7.13
C SER A 37 -1.93 2.12 8.38
N THR A 38 -2.03 1.16 9.30
CA THR A 38 -1.21 1.09 10.52
C THR A 38 0.27 0.78 10.22
N TYR A 39 0.56 -0.10 9.25
CA TYR A 39 1.95 -0.40 8.87
C TYR A 39 2.67 0.83 8.29
N LEU A 40 1.96 1.66 7.51
CA LEU A 40 2.52 2.88 6.93
C LEU A 40 2.72 3.97 7.99
N TYR A 41 1.83 4.04 8.99
CA TYR A 41 1.96 4.97 10.12
C TYR A 41 3.14 4.62 11.04
N ASN A 42 3.37 3.32 11.29
CA ASN A 42 4.51 2.90 12.14
C ASN A 42 5.86 2.93 11.41
N ARG A 43 5.88 2.90 10.06
CA ARG A 43 7.13 3.10 9.29
C ARG A 43 7.67 4.52 9.47
N THR A 44 6.81 5.51 9.73
CA THR A 44 7.25 6.87 10.06
C THR A 44 7.79 7.00 11.49
N GLU A 45 7.48 6.09 12.41
CA GLU A 45 7.98 6.14 13.80
C GLU A 45 9.33 5.43 14.00
N ILE A 46 9.62 4.34 13.26
CA ILE A 46 10.93 3.63 13.33
C ILE A 46 12.04 4.38 12.55
N LEU A 47 11.67 5.34 11.69
CA LEU A 47 12.58 6.24 10.98
C LEU A 47 12.32 7.71 11.34
N ALA A 48 11.82 7.98 12.55
CA ALA A 48 11.74 9.33 13.12
C ALA A 48 13.13 9.89 13.50
N GLY A 49 14.11 9.71 12.60
CA GLY A 49 15.42 10.36 12.65
C GLY A 49 15.47 11.66 11.85
N ASP A 50 14.70 11.78 10.76
CA ASP A 50 14.86 12.91 9.84
C ASP A 50 13.51 13.45 9.32
N CYS A 51 12.90 14.41 10.03
CA CYS A 51 11.99 15.35 9.38
C CYS A 51 12.04 16.73 10.04
N MET A 52 13.01 17.52 9.58
CA MET A 52 12.86 18.98 9.53
C MET A 52 11.63 19.33 8.69
N MET A 53 10.95 20.40 9.10
CA MET A 53 9.77 20.99 8.46
C MET A 53 9.91 21.14 6.93
N GLY A 54 8.87 20.78 6.18
CA GLY A 54 8.61 21.35 4.85
C GLY A 54 8.07 20.37 3.81
N SER A 55 7.01 20.81 3.11
CA SER A 55 6.52 20.30 1.81
C SER A 55 5.65 19.04 1.79
N GLU A 56 4.35 19.24 2.00
CA GLU A 56 3.28 18.88 1.05
C GLU A 56 3.10 17.44 0.53
N SER A 57 3.60 16.41 1.21
CA SER A 57 3.15 15.05 0.90
C SER A 57 3.14 14.15 2.12
N ARG A 58 1.93 13.90 2.63
CA ARG A 58 1.58 12.81 3.56
C ARG A 58 1.69 11.42 2.89
N VAL A 59 2.63 11.27 1.97
CA VAL A 59 2.66 10.20 0.98
C VAL A 59 3.91 9.40 1.27
N PRO A 60 3.78 8.21 1.90
CA PRO A 60 4.92 7.37 2.27
C PRO A 60 5.81 7.06 1.05
N PRO A 61 7.12 6.83 1.25
CA PRO A 61 8.03 6.54 0.16
C PRO A 61 7.55 5.32 -0.65
N GLY A 62 7.15 5.57 -1.90
CA GLY A 62 6.58 4.57 -2.80
C GLY A 62 5.11 4.79 -3.18
N TRP A 63 4.41 5.70 -2.50
CA TRP A 63 3.08 6.16 -2.89
C TRP A 63 3.19 7.37 -3.81
N LYS A 64 2.24 7.51 -4.74
CA LYS A 64 2.16 8.66 -5.65
C LYS A 64 0.94 9.50 -5.32
N THR A 65 1.02 10.79 -5.65
CA THR A 65 -0.14 11.69 -5.61
C THR A 65 -1.30 11.09 -6.41
N GLY A 66 -2.48 11.01 -5.79
CA GLY A 66 -3.68 10.43 -6.39
C GLY A 66 -3.88 8.93 -6.13
N ASP A 67 -2.88 8.23 -5.58
CA ASP A 67 -3.09 6.89 -5.04
C ASP A 67 -4.14 6.93 -3.93
N TRP A 68 -4.95 5.87 -3.83
CA TRP A 68 -6.11 5.86 -2.96
C TRP A 68 -6.24 4.54 -2.20
N MET A 69 -6.75 4.62 -0.99
CA MET A 69 -7.05 3.46 -0.16
C MET A 69 -8.48 3.01 -0.44
N CYS A 70 -8.66 1.70 -0.59
CA CYS A 70 -10.00 1.16 -0.71
C CYS A 70 -10.78 1.43 0.58
N THR A 71 -11.84 2.23 0.47
CA THR A 71 -12.74 2.65 1.56
C THR A 71 -13.72 1.55 1.98
N ARG A 72 -13.77 0.44 1.24
CA ARG A 72 -14.62 -0.69 1.62
C ARG A 72 -14.18 -1.22 2.98
N TYR A 73 -15.11 -1.25 3.93
CA TYR A 73 -14.92 -1.88 5.22
C TYR A 73 -14.34 -3.30 5.05
N GLY A 74 -13.21 -3.56 5.73
CA GLY A 74 -12.49 -4.83 5.66
C GLY A 74 -11.56 -5.01 4.44
N CYS A 75 -11.44 -4.03 3.54
CA CYS A 75 -10.44 -4.08 2.46
C CYS A 75 -9.20 -3.27 2.78
N GLY A 76 -9.31 -1.93 2.86
CA GLY A 76 -8.23 -1.04 3.28
C GLY A 76 -6.92 -1.21 2.51
N VAL A 77 -6.94 -1.67 1.24
CA VAL A 77 -5.72 -1.87 0.44
C VAL A 77 -5.40 -0.63 -0.38
N HIS A 78 -4.10 -0.42 -0.61
CA HIS A 78 -3.60 0.65 -1.48
C HIS A 78 -3.89 0.34 -2.95
N ASN A 79 -4.34 1.35 -3.69
CA ASN A 79 -4.57 1.30 -5.13
C ASN A 79 -3.81 2.44 -5.81
N TYR A 80 -3.28 2.17 -7.00
CA TYR A 80 -2.63 3.21 -7.80
C TYR A 80 -3.66 4.22 -8.32
N ALA A 81 -3.24 5.48 -8.46
CA ALA A 81 -4.06 6.58 -8.97
C ALA A 81 -4.76 6.28 -10.30
N SER A 82 -4.13 5.47 -11.15
CA SER A 82 -4.65 5.07 -12.46
C SER A 82 -5.83 4.09 -12.39
N ARG A 83 -6.13 3.52 -11.22
CA ARG A 83 -7.24 2.58 -11.07
C ARG A 83 -8.51 3.29 -10.62
N ILE A 84 -9.59 2.99 -11.34
CA ILE A 84 -10.96 3.38 -10.99
C ILE A 84 -11.64 2.39 -10.03
N GLU A 85 -11.07 1.20 -9.88
CA GLU A 85 -11.58 0.13 -9.02
C GLU A 85 -10.45 -0.52 -8.22
N CYS A 86 -10.79 -1.06 -7.05
CA CYS A 86 -9.82 -1.69 -6.18
C CYS A 86 -9.25 -2.96 -6.83
N PHE A 87 -7.92 -3.12 -6.80
CA PHE A 87 -7.28 -4.30 -7.42
C PHE A 87 -7.73 -5.61 -6.76
N ARG A 88 -8.02 -5.57 -5.45
CA ARG A 88 -8.38 -6.73 -4.61
C ARG A 88 -9.88 -7.02 -4.61
N CYS A 89 -10.73 -6.07 -4.18
CA CYS A 89 -12.16 -6.31 -4.01
C CYS A 89 -13.04 -5.75 -5.14
N LYS A 90 -12.45 -5.11 -6.14
CA LYS A 90 -13.15 -4.49 -7.28
C LYS A 90 -14.13 -3.36 -6.91
N THR A 91 -14.10 -2.90 -5.66
CA THR A 91 -14.90 -1.74 -5.25
C THR A 91 -14.46 -0.49 -6.01
N PRO A 92 -15.41 0.27 -6.60
CA PRO A 92 -15.09 1.54 -7.25
C PRO A 92 -14.42 2.51 -6.29
N ARG A 93 -13.54 3.37 -6.83
CA ARG A 93 -12.89 4.44 -6.06
C ARG A 93 -13.93 5.37 -5.41
N ASP A 94 -15.00 5.65 -6.13
CA ASP A 94 -16.06 6.58 -5.72
C ASP A 94 -17.14 5.91 -4.86
N PHE A 95 -16.91 4.67 -4.40
CA PHE A 95 -17.83 3.97 -3.51
C PHE A 95 -17.87 4.67 -2.13
N GLY A 96 -18.80 5.61 -1.99
CA GLY A 96 -18.98 6.47 -0.82
C GLY A 96 -18.79 7.98 -1.07
N GLY A 97 -18.51 8.40 -2.31
CA GLY A 97 -18.51 9.81 -2.69
C GLY A 97 -19.90 10.27 -3.10
N ALA A 98 -20.65 10.84 -2.15
CA ALA A 98 -21.75 11.77 -2.38
C ALA A 98 -21.37 13.10 -1.74
#